data_AF-A0A7Y5UGZ5-F1
#
_entry.id   AF-A0A7Y5UGZ5-F1
#
_cell.length_a   1.000
_cell.length_b   1.000
_cell.length_c   1.000
_cell.angle_alpha   90.00
_cell.angle_beta   90.00
_cell.angle_gamma   90.00
#
_symmetry.space_group_name_H-M   'P 1'
#
loop_
_entity.id
_entity.type
_entity.pdbx_description
1 polymer ?
#
loop_
_entity_poly.entity_id
_entity_poly.type
_entity_poly.pdbx_seq_one_letter_code
_entity_poly.pdbx_strand_id
1 'polypeptide(L)'
;AFADDYHVFAVEWTPGQVRWLVDDREYRRATLADLPAGGTWVFDRPFFLLLNVAVGGAWPGDPDSTTVFPQQMLVDYVRVYQQH
;
A
#
# COMPACT_ATOMS: atom_id res chain seq x y z
N ALA A 1 10.24 -2.20 -14.50
CA ALA A 1 10.24 -2.20 -13.02
C ALA A 1 9.27 -1.14 -12.54
N PHE A 2 8.91 -1.06 -11.25
CA PHE A 2 7.93 -0.08 -10.77
C PHE A 2 8.37 1.39 -10.88
N ALA A 3 9.66 1.65 -11.08
CA ALA A 3 10.22 2.99 -11.16
C ALA A 3 10.30 3.53 -12.60
N ASP A 4 9.97 2.72 -13.61
CA ASP A 4 10.15 3.09 -15.03
C ASP A 4 8.88 3.68 -15.67
N ASP A 5 7.71 3.49 -15.05
CA ASP A 5 6.41 3.99 -15.52
C ASP A 5 5.44 4.20 -14.35
N TYR A 6 4.33 4.91 -14.60
CA TYR A 6 3.23 5.02 -13.65
C TYR A 6 2.47 3.69 -13.56
N HIS A 7 2.12 3.30 -12.34
CA HIS A 7 1.30 2.13 -12.05
C HIS A 7 0.16 2.52 -11.12
N VAL A 8 -0.99 1.85 -11.26
CA VAL A 8 -2.15 2.08 -10.39
C VAL A 8 -2.10 1.10 -9.23
N PHE A 9 -1.73 1.60 -8.06
CA PHE A 9 -1.84 0.86 -6.80
C PHE A 9 -3.21 1.13 -6.19
N ALA A 10 -3.96 0.07 -5.90
CA ALA A 10 -5.31 0.18 -5.34
C ALA A 10 -5.50 -0.71 -4.13
N VAL A 11 -6.34 -0.23 -3.21
CA VAL A 11 -6.87 -1.00 -2.09
C VAL A 11 -8.39 -0.99 -2.22
N GLU A 12 -8.97 -2.15 -2.45
CA GLU A 12 -10.41 -2.33 -2.30
C GLU A 12 -10.71 -2.82 -0.90
N TRP A 13 -11.53 -2.06 -0.19
CA TRP A 13 -11.78 -2.29 1.23
C TRP A 13 -13.27 -2.31 1.49
N THR A 14 -13.74 -3.44 2.03
CA THR A 14 -15.12 -3.69 2.42
C THR A 14 -15.16 -4.24 3.85
N PRO A 15 -16.32 -4.30 4.51
CA PRO A 15 -16.43 -4.91 5.83
C PRO A 15 -15.89 -6.35 5.84
N GLY A 16 -14.88 -6.61 6.66
CA GLY A 16 -14.25 -7.93 6.82
C GLY A 16 -13.27 -8.36 5.74
N GLN A 17 -12.95 -7.51 4.76
CA GLN A 17 -11.99 -7.83 3.70
C GLN A 17 -11.21 -6.60 3.20
N VAL A 18 -9.92 -6.81 2.92
CA VAL A 18 -9.07 -5.86 2.18
C VAL A 18 -8.39 -6.61 1.03
N ARG A 19 -8.45 -6.05 -0.18
CA ARG A 19 -7.75 -6.54 -1.38
C ARG A 19 -6.75 -5.49 -1.84
N TRP A 20 -5.55 -5.91 -2.22
CA TRP A 20 -4.54 -5.04 -2.80
C TRP A 20 -4.31 -5.42 -4.25
N LEU A 21 -4.26 -4.41 -5.11
CA LEU A 21 -4.13 -4.54 -6.54
C LEU A 21 -3.00 -3.66 -7.06
N VAL A 22 -2.38 -4.13 -8.15
CA VAL A 22 -1.48 -3.36 -9.01
C VAL A 22 -2.01 -3.51 -10.42
N ASP A 23 -2.30 -2.40 -11.09
CA ASP A 23 -2.82 -2.37 -12.47
C ASP A 23 -4.03 -3.31 -12.64
N ASP A 24 -5.02 -3.14 -11.75
CA ASP A 24 -6.26 -3.93 -11.65
C ASP A 24 -6.09 -5.43 -11.38
N ARG A 25 -4.87 -5.89 -11.10
CA ARG A 25 -4.57 -7.28 -10.76
C ARG A 25 -4.39 -7.44 -9.26
N GLU A 26 -5.26 -8.22 -8.64
CA GLU A 26 -5.12 -8.58 -7.22
C GLU A 26 -3.85 -9.41 -7.01
N TYR A 27 -3.01 -8.97 -6.07
CA TYR A 27 -1.82 -9.72 -5.65
C TYR A 27 -1.87 -10.14 -4.18
N ARG A 28 -2.76 -9.53 -3.39
CA ARG A 28 -2.95 -9.87 -1.98
C ARG A 28 -4.40 -9.67 -1.54
N ARG A 29 -4.83 -10.50 -0.61
CA ARG A 29 -6.10 -10.39 0.11
C ARG A 29 -5.89 -10.69 1.59
N ALA A 30 -6.64 -9.99 2.43
CA ALA A 30 -6.80 -10.28 3.85
C ALA A 30 -8.29 -10.27 4.18
N THR A 31 -8.70 -11.22 5.00
CA THR A 31 -10.06 -11.47 5.43
C THR A 31 -10.11 -11.73 6.94
N LEU A 32 -11.31 -11.76 7.50
CA LEU A 32 -11.53 -12.20 8.88
C LEU A 32 -10.94 -13.60 9.17
N ALA A 33 -10.89 -14.49 8.17
CA ALA A 33 -10.37 -15.85 8.33
C ALA A 33 -8.84 -15.89 8.47
N ASP A 34 -8.15 -14.82 8.08
CA ASP A 34 -6.69 -14.71 8.22
C ASP A 34 -6.26 -14.26 9.63
N LEU A 35 -7.22 -13.93 10.50
CA LEU A 35 -6.94 -13.54 11.87
C LEU A 35 -6.47 -14.76 12.69
N PRO A 36 -5.43 -14.60 13.53
CA PRO A 36 -5.08 -15.64 14.50
C PRO A 36 -6.22 -15.85 15.50
N ALA A 37 -6.21 -16.98 16.21
CA ALA A 37 -7.18 -17.24 17.26
C ALA A 37 -7.19 -16.10 18.30
N GLY A 38 -8.38 -15.54 18.56
CA GLY A 38 -8.55 -14.37 19.44
C GLY A 38 -8.18 -13.02 18.80
N GLY A 39 -7.87 -12.99 17.50
CA GLY A 39 -7.58 -11.77 16.76
C GLY A 39 -8.83 -10.90 16.56
N THR A 40 -8.61 -9.59 16.54
CA THR A 40 -9.66 -8.59 16.30
C THR A 40 -9.44 -7.96 14.93
N TRP A 41 -10.51 -7.86 14.14
CA TRP A 41 -10.49 -7.07 12.91
C TRP A 41 -10.43 -5.59 13.24
N VAL A 42 -9.46 -4.87 12.68
CA VAL A 42 -9.19 -3.46 13.01
C VAL A 42 -9.35 -2.51 11.84
N PHE A 43 -9.80 -3.04 10.70
CA PHE A 43 -10.05 -2.30 9.46
C PHE A 43 -11.57 -2.08 9.30
N ASP A 44 -12.21 -1.56 10.33
CA ASP A 44 -13.65 -1.25 10.40
C ASP A 44 -13.92 0.13 11.02
N ARG A 45 -12.93 1.01 10.96
CA ARG A 45 -12.94 2.37 11.50
C ARG A 45 -12.33 3.34 10.51
N PRO A 46 -12.46 4.67 10.69
CA PRO A 46 -11.83 5.63 9.79
C PRO A 46 -10.30 5.52 9.79
N PHE A 47 -9.70 5.61 8.61
CA PHE A 47 -8.25 5.74 8.39
C PHE A 47 -7.98 7.00 7.56
N PHE A 48 -6.74 7.47 7.58
CA PHE A 48 -6.26 8.55 6.71
C PHE A 48 -5.19 8.02 5.76
N LEU A 49 -4.94 8.74 4.68
CA LEU A 49 -3.90 8.39 3.70
C LEU A 49 -2.57 9.04 4.10
N LEU A 50 -1.49 8.29 3.93
CA LEU A 50 -0.12 8.76 4.13
C LEU A 50 0.72 8.40 2.90
N LEU A 51 1.40 9.38 2.33
CA LEU A 51 2.34 9.20 1.23
C LEU A 51 3.68 9.80 1.66
N ASN A 52 4.76 9.01 1.62
CA ASN A 52 6.09 9.46 1.99
C ASN A 52 7.17 8.67 1.23
N VAL A 53 8.35 9.28 1.08
CA VAL A 53 9.58 8.61 0.63
C VAL A 53 10.53 8.59 1.81
N ALA A 54 10.70 7.43 2.44
CA ALA A 54 11.70 7.25 3.50
C ALA A 54 13.08 6.96 2.89
N VAL A 55 14.13 7.41 3.56
CA VAL A 55 15.53 7.13 3.20
C VAL A 55 16.19 6.48 4.41
N GLY A 56 16.61 5.22 4.28
CA GLY A 56 17.15 4.43 5.39
C GLY A 56 16.09 3.74 6.24
N GLY A 57 16.54 2.86 7.15
CA GLY A 57 15.70 2.20 8.14
C GLY A 57 15.95 0.69 8.29
N ALA A 58 15.41 0.11 9.36
CA ALA A 58 15.68 -1.29 9.71
C ALA A 58 15.25 -2.31 8.66
N TRP A 59 14.19 -2.02 7.90
CA TRP A 59 13.70 -2.90 6.83
C TRP A 59 14.37 -2.64 5.47
N PRO A 60 14.41 -1.41 4.94
CA PRO A 60 15.04 -1.16 3.64
C PRO A 60 16.59 -1.19 3.69
N GLY A 61 17.18 -1.11 4.88
CA GLY A 61 18.61 -0.84 5.04
C GLY A 61 18.93 0.63 4.84
N ASP A 62 20.17 1.01 5.16
CA ASP A 62 20.68 2.36 4.91
C ASP A 62 21.16 2.50 3.46
N PRO A 63 21.01 3.70 2.85
CA PRO A 63 21.54 3.94 1.52
C PRO A 63 23.07 3.77 1.50
N ASP A 64 23.58 3.21 0.41
CA ASP A 64 25.01 2.97 0.20
C ASP A 64 25.54 3.74 -1.02
N SER A 65 26.79 3.46 -1.40
CA SER A 65 27.45 4.10 -2.54
C SER A 65 26.80 3.83 -3.89
N THR A 66 25.93 2.82 -3.98
CA THR A 66 25.17 2.50 -5.20
C THR A 66 23.83 3.25 -5.26
N THR A 67 23.42 3.88 -4.15
CA THR A 67 22.17 4.64 -4.08
C THR A 67 22.31 5.97 -4.82
N VAL A 68 21.55 6.15 -5.89
CA VAL A 68 21.55 7.39 -6.69
C VAL A 68 20.63 8.42 -6.03
N PHE A 69 21.10 9.66 -5.87
CA PHE A 69 20.29 10.79 -5.42
C PHE A 69 20.35 11.93 -6.45
N PRO A 70 19.30 12.78 -6.58
CA PRO A 70 18.02 12.71 -5.86
C PRO A 70 17.10 11.59 -6.38
N GLN A 71 16.12 11.20 -5.55
CA GLN A 71 15.03 10.30 -5.93
C GLN A 71 13.69 11.02 -5.80
N GLN A 72 12.70 10.60 -6.57
CA GLN A 72 11.36 11.18 -6.55
C GLN A 72 10.30 10.08 -6.51
N MET A 73 9.21 10.32 -5.78
CA MET A 73 7.98 9.56 -5.89
C MET A 73 6.95 10.45 -6.57
N LEU A 74 6.68 10.18 -7.84
CA LEU A 74 5.71 10.93 -8.61
C LEU A 74 4.32 10.32 -8.41
N VAL A 75 3.35 11.15 -8.03
CA VAL A 75 1.96 10.75 -7.82
C VAL A 75 1.08 11.60 -8.72
N ASP A 76 0.52 10.99 -9.75
CA ASP A 76 -0.39 11.68 -10.67
C ASP A 76 -1.75 11.97 -10.01
N TYR A 77 -2.31 10.98 -9.32
CA TYR A 77 -3.56 11.16 -8.57
C TYR A 77 -3.69 10.24 -7.36
N VAL A 78 -4.61 10.64 -6.48
CA VAL A 78 -5.21 9.80 -5.44
C VAL A 78 -6.73 9.90 -5.61
N ARG A 79 -7.42 8.77 -5.70
CA ARG A 79 -8.88 8.71 -5.84
C ARG A 79 -9.45 7.77 -4.79
N VAL A 80 -10.53 8.20 -4.15
CA VAL A 80 -11.29 7.40 -3.18
C VAL A 80 -12.72 7.27 -3.70
N TYR A 81 -13.20 6.03 -3.75
CA TYR A 81 -14.54 5.71 -4.23
C TYR A 81 -15.34 5.08 -3.08
N GLN A 82 -16.65 5.30 -3.08
CA GLN A 82 -17.58 4.60 -2.21
C GLN A 82 -18.49 3.73 -3.08
N GLN A 83 -18.70 2.49 -2.68
CA GLN A 83 -19.75 1.67 -3.28
C GLN A 83 -21.11 2.19 -2.79
N HIS A 84 -22.01 2.42 -3.73
CA HIS A 84 -23.41 2.80 -3.47
C HIS A 84 -24.30 1.57 -3.32
#